data_AF-A0A7Z0GNU9-F1
#
_entry.id   AF-A0A7Z0GNU9-F1
#
_cell.length_a   1.000
_cell.length_b   1.000
_cell.length_c   1.000
_cell.angle_alpha   90.00
_cell.angle_beta   90.00
_cell.angle_gamma   90.00
#
_symmetry.space_group_name_H-M   'P 1'
#
loop_
_entity.id
_entity.type
_entity.pdbx_description
1 polymer ?
#
loop_
_entity_poly.entity_id
_entity_poly.type
_entity_poly.pdbx_seq_one_letter_code
_entity_poly.pdbx_strand_id
1 'polypeptide(L)'
;MNITGWQIAIIALLIILLFGAPKLPQLAKSVGQSMRIFKSEVRTMNDESQDKEPEPDADERPAVEGRVVDPSESPRRRGSEQRRDHA
;
A
#
# COMPACT_ATOMS: atom_id res chain seq x y z
N MET A 1 -13.54 22.24 27.19
CA MET A 1 -12.08 21.96 27.11
C MET A 1 -11.73 21.81 25.65
N ASN A 2 -11.21 22.87 25.06
CA ASN A 2 -11.03 23.02 23.62
C ASN A 2 -9.70 22.37 23.25
N ILE A 3 -9.75 21.13 22.77
CA ILE A 3 -8.64 20.51 22.04
C ILE A 3 -8.55 21.26 20.72
N THR A 4 -7.87 22.41 20.73
CA THR A 4 -7.49 23.13 19.53
C THR A 4 -6.61 22.21 18.69
N GLY A 5 -6.74 22.22 17.36
CA GLY A 5 -5.93 21.35 16.48
C GLY A 5 -4.41 21.47 16.69
N TRP A 6 -3.97 22.54 17.34
CA TRP A 6 -2.59 22.77 17.76
C TRP A 6 -2.01 21.67 18.66
N GLN A 7 -2.81 21.10 19.57
CA GLN A 7 -2.36 20.04 20.47
C GLN A 7 -2.06 18.75 19.70
N ILE A 8 -2.89 18.43 18.70
CA ILE A 8 -2.69 17.25 17.84
C ILE A 8 -1.39 17.40 17.04
N ALA A 9 -1.10 18.60 16.53
CA ALA A 9 0.15 18.86 15.82
C ALA A 9 1.39 18.63 16.70
N ILE A 10 1.35 19.05 17.97
CA ILE A 10 2.45 18.81 18.93
C ILE A 10 2.65 17.32 19.19
N ILE A 11 1.56 16.56 19.38
CA ILE A 11 1.64 15.12 19.62
C ILE A 11 2.19 14.40 18.38
N ALA A 12 1.72 14.76 17.18
CA ALA A 12 2.22 14.20 15.94
C ALA A 12 3.73 14.48 15.76
N LEU A 13 4.19 15.68 16.12
CA LEU A 13 5.61 16.03 16.09
C LEU A 13 6.44 15.13 17.01
N LEU A 14 5.97 14.85 18.23
CA LEU A 14 6.64 13.93 19.14
C LEU A 14 6.71 12.50 18.59
N ILE A 15 5.63 12.01 17.98
CA ILE A 15 5.62 10.67 17.37
C ILE A 15 6.61 10.62 16.19
N ILE A 16 6.69 11.66 15.36
CA ILE A 16 7.70 11.75 14.28
C ILE A 16 9.11 11.72 14.88
N LEU A 17 9.35 12.39 16.00
CA LEU A 17 10.67 12.42 16.64
C LEU A 17 11.08 11.07 17.23
N LEU A 18 10.13 10.34 17.82
CA LEU A 18 10.37 9.02 18.44
C LEU A 18 10.48 7.89 17.41
N PHE A 19 9.58 7.87 16.43
CA PHE A 19 9.48 6.79 15.46
C PHE A 19 10.20 7.09 14.14
N GLY A 20 10.44 8.36 13.83
CA GLY A 20 11.00 8.82 12.57
C GLY A 20 9.97 8.94 11.45
N ALA A 21 10.25 9.82 10.48
CA ALA A 21 9.40 10.05 9.31
C ALA A 21 9.02 8.80 8.49
N PRO A 22 9.88 7.77 8.29
CA PRO A 22 9.51 6.62 7.46
C PRO A 22 8.64 5.58 8.19
N LYS A 23 8.57 5.58 9.52
CA LYS A 23 7.82 4.57 10.30
C LYS A 23 6.33 4.90 10.41
N LEU A 24 5.97 6.18 10.46
CA LEU A 24 4.57 6.62 10.44
C LEU A 24 3.78 6.18 9.20
N PRO A 25 4.24 6.40 7.96
CA PRO A 25 3.51 5.96 6.78
C PRO A 25 3.47 4.43 6.69
N GLN A 26 4.47 3.73 7.21
CA GLN A 26 4.47 2.27 7.26
C GLN A 26 3.38 1.73 8.19
N LEU A 27 3.25 2.31 9.39
CA LEU A 27 2.19 1.96 10.35
C LEU A 27 0.80 2.37 9.86
N ALA A 28 0.67 3.55 9.23
CA ALA A 28 -0.58 4.01 8.65
C ALA A 28 -1.05 3.08 7.52
N LYS A 29 -0.14 2.61 6.66
CA LYS A 29 -0.45 1.63 5.60
C LYS A 29 -0.95 0.31 6.18
N SER A 30 -0.27 -0.26 7.17
CA SER A 30 -0.71 -1.54 7.77
C SER A 30 -2.04 -1.42 8.49
N VAL A 31 -2.24 -0.35 9.27
CA VAL A 31 -3.51 -0.09 9.97
C VAL A 31 -4.64 0.19 8.98
N GLY A 32 -4.38 0.98 7.93
CA GLY A 32 -5.36 1.28 6.89
C GLY A 32 -5.82 0.04 6.12
N GLN A 33 -4.91 -0.88 5.81
CA GLN A 33 -5.25 -2.17 5.19
C GLN A 33 -6.14 -3.03 6.10
N SER A 34 -5.80 -3.17 7.39
CA SER A 34 -6.65 -3.89 8.35
C SER A 34 -8.03 -3.24 8.53
N MET A 35 -8.07 -1.91 8.55
CA MET A 35 -9.32 -1.16 8.72
C MET A 35 -10.21 -1.25 7.47
N ARG A 36 -9.64 -1.34 6.26
CA ARG A 36 -10.37 -1.56 5.00
C ARG A 36 -11.07 -2.92 5.00
N ILE A 37 -10.38 -3.98 5.40
CA ILE A 37 -10.94 -5.34 5.48
C ILE A 37 -12.10 -5.37 6.49
N PHE A 38 -11.86 -4.83 7.68
CA PHE A 38 -12.89 -4.75 8.72
C PHE A 38 -14.10 -3.92 8.27
N LYS A 39 -13.88 -2.77 7.62
CA LYS A 39 -14.94 -1.93 7.05
C LYS A 39 -15.77 -2.71 6.03
N SER A 40 -15.13 -3.44 5.11
CA SER A 40 -15.86 -4.21 4.09
C SER A 40 -16.69 -5.34 4.68
N GLU A 41 -16.19 -6.07 5.67
CA GLU A 41 -16.96 -7.12 6.35
C GLU A 41 -18.14 -6.54 7.13
N VAL A 42 -17.91 -5.45 7.87
CA VAL A 42 -18.96 -4.75 8.63
C VAL A 42 -19.99 -4.09 7.71
N ARG A 43 -19.58 -3.60 6.54
CA ARG A 43 -20.50 -3.01 5.55
C ARG A 43 -21.41 -4.07 4.96
N THR A 44 -20.89 -5.25 4.60
CA THR A 44 -21.70 -6.40 4.15
C THR A 44 -22.74 -6.79 5.21
N MET A 45 -22.36 -6.79 6.50
CA MET A 45 -23.30 -7.07 7.59
C MET A 45 -24.37 -5.98 7.77
N ASN A 46 -24.05 -4.71 7.47
CA ASN A 46 -25.00 -3.60 7.53
C ASN A 46 -25.89 -3.50 6.28
N ASP A 47 -25.33 -3.80 5.10
CA ASP A 47 -26.00 -3.76 3.80
C ASP A 47 -27.08 -4.86 3.71
N GLU A 48 -26.97 -5.99 4.43
CA GLU A 48 -28.07 -6.98 4.55
C GLU A 48 -29.30 -6.43 5.32
N SER A 49 -29.22 -5.24 5.94
CA SER A 49 -30.34 -4.60 6.64
C SER A 49 -30.89 -3.34 5.97
N GLN A 50 -30.17 -2.70 5.03
CA GLN A 50 -30.66 -1.54 4.28
C GLN A 50 -30.05 -1.49 2.86
N ASP A 51 -30.90 -1.61 1.85
CA ASP A 51 -30.59 -1.24 0.45
C ASP A 51 -30.06 0.21 0.38
N LYS A 52 -28.77 0.44 0.10
CA LYS A 52 -28.25 1.24 -1.03
C LYS A 52 -26.79 1.71 -0.94
N GLU A 53 -26.21 1.69 -2.14
CA GLU A 53 -25.19 2.56 -2.75
C GLU A 53 -23.70 2.16 -2.64
N PRO A 54 -23.00 1.99 -3.79
CA PRO A 54 -21.56 1.80 -3.82
C PRO A 54 -20.88 3.17 -3.69
N GLU A 55 -20.11 3.37 -2.63
CA GLU A 55 -19.16 4.48 -2.57
C GLU A 55 -17.97 4.17 -3.49
N PRO A 56 -17.43 5.16 -4.21
CA PRO A 56 -16.29 4.94 -5.08
C PRO A 56 -15.06 4.62 -4.22
N ASP A 57 -14.44 3.48 -4.53
CA ASP A 57 -13.12 3.10 -4.02
C ASP A 57 -12.11 4.24 -4.27
N ALA A 58 -11.89 5.07 -3.26
CA ALA A 58 -10.80 6.02 -3.24
C ALA A 58 -9.48 5.29 -2.94
N ASP A 59 -9.08 4.35 -3.82
CA ASP A 59 -7.72 3.80 -3.84
C ASP A 59 -7.37 3.25 -5.24
N GLU A 60 -7.62 4.06 -6.28
CA GLU A 60 -6.95 3.90 -7.56
C GLU A 60 -5.65 4.70 -7.56
N ARG A 61 -4.58 4.08 -7.05
CA ARG A 61 -3.25 4.24 -7.65
C ARG A 61 -2.54 2.89 -7.63
N PRO A 62 -2.25 2.28 -8.80
CA PRO A 62 -1.27 1.21 -8.83
C PRO A 62 0.08 1.83 -8.45
N ALA A 63 0.59 1.49 -7.28
CA ALA A 63 1.98 1.75 -6.94
C ALA A 63 2.83 0.92 -7.90
N VAL A 64 3.24 1.55 -8.99
CA VAL A 64 4.21 1.05 -9.97
C VAL A 64 5.35 0.31 -9.27
N GLU A 65 5.51 -0.95 -9.64
CA GLU A 65 6.53 -1.86 -9.12
C GLU A 65 7.91 -1.27 -9.38
N GLY A 66 8.55 -0.73 -8.33
CA GLY A 66 9.92 -0.27 -8.37
C GLY A 66 10.88 -1.45 -8.45
N ARG A 67 11.01 -2.07 -9.63
CA ARG A 67 12.12 -2.98 -9.91
C ARG A 67 13.38 -2.14 -10.11
N VAL A 68 14.24 -2.13 -9.09
CA VAL A 68 15.61 -1.61 -9.24
C VAL A 68 16.34 -2.56 -10.18
N VAL A 69 16.44 -2.17 -11.46
CA VAL A 69 17.31 -2.85 -12.43
C VAL A 69 18.74 -2.44 -12.09
N ASP A 70 19.53 -3.40 -11.59
CA ASP A 70 20.96 -3.21 -11.43
C ASP A 70 21.60 -3.15 -12.84
N PRO A 71 22.26 -2.05 -13.24
CA PRO A 71 22.86 -1.93 -14.56
C PRO A 71 24.04 -2.89 -14.83
N SER A 72 24.43 -3.72 -13.85
CA SER A 72 25.60 -4.60 -13.97
C SER A 72 25.31 -6.00 -14.55
N GLU A 73 24.05 -6.42 -14.69
CA GLU A 73 23.72 -7.67 -15.41
C GLU A 73 23.59 -7.45 -16.93
N SER A 74 24.75 -7.16 -17.53
CA SER A 74 24.94 -6.94 -18.96
C SER A 74 24.67 -8.19 -19.84
N PRO A 75 24.37 -8.00 -21.14
CA PRO A 75 23.77 -8.98 -22.04
C PRO A 75 24.82 -9.89 -22.70
N ARG A 76 24.95 -11.16 -22.29
CA ARG A 76 25.75 -12.15 -23.03
C ARG A 76 25.23 -13.58 -22.84
N ARG A 77 24.71 -14.16 -23.93
CA ARG A 77 24.46 -15.59 -24.28
C ARG A 77 23.07 -15.72 -24.91
N ARG A 78 22.76 -15.18 -26.10
CA ARG A 78 23.24 -15.59 -27.45
C ARG A 78 24.01 -16.91 -27.44
N GLY A 79 23.29 -18.03 -27.56
CA GLY A 79 23.92 -19.30 -27.97
C GLY A 79 23.35 -20.56 -27.31
N SER A 80 22.15 -20.99 -27.71
CA SER A 80 21.77 -22.41 -27.62
C SER A 80 20.66 -22.83 -28.61
N GLU A 81 20.41 -22.02 -29.65
CA GLU A 81 19.46 -22.31 -30.74
C GLU A 81 20.01 -23.35 -31.75
N GLN A 82 20.96 -24.20 -31.32
CA GLN A 82 21.70 -25.16 -32.15
C GLN A 82 21.42 -26.62 -31.75
N ARG A 83 20.20 -26.91 -31.29
CA ARG A 83 19.75 -28.30 -31.09
C ARG A 83 18.33 -28.55 -31.60
N ARG A 84 17.92 -27.77 -32.60
CA ARG A 84 17.23 -28.35 -33.74
C ARG A 84 18.27 -29.18 -34.49
N ASP A 85 17.86 -30.27 -35.09
CA ASP A 85 18.70 -31.21 -35.85
C ASP A 85 19.28 -32.32 -34.97
N HIS A 86 18.47 -33.35 -34.73
CA HIS A 86 18.81 -34.73 -35.11
C HIS A 86 17.57 -35.59 -34.90
N ALA A 87 16.83 -35.73 -36.00
CA ALA A 87 15.89 -36.82 -36.27
C ALA A 87 16.65 -38.14 -36.40
#